data_AF-A0A7W0DUS4-F1
#
_entry.id   AF-A0A7W0DUS4-F1
#
_cell.length_a   1.000
_cell.length_b   1.000
_cell.length_c   1.000
_cell.angle_alpha   90.00
_cell.angle_beta   90.00
_cell.angle_gamma   90.00
#
_symmetry.space_group_name_H-M   'P 1'
#
loop_
_entity.id
_entity.type
_entity.pdbx_description
1 polymer ?
#
loop_
_entity_poly.entity_id
_entity_poly.type
_entity_poly.pdbx_seq_one_letter_code
_entity_poly.pdbx_strand_id
1 'polypeptide(L)'
;MTGKSCANDWCTRPHHAKGYCQVCYRRGWAAGDMTRAQIRYENWGQSRNTVDEVAVERLCAGDIPEETTLGEREAAVRRLHALGWNDVEIEARLRRPPQYVLKVRRRLGLPPNQIGGRRTGQVYVTARDQDRQAPTSSSQLLPHPWLSEARAVPKRPAA
;
A
#
# COMPACT_ATOMS: atom_id res chain seq x y z
N MET A 1 7.92 50.63 4.75
CA MET A 1 7.52 49.90 3.53
C MET A 1 6.84 48.61 3.93
N THR A 2 5.50 48.57 3.97
CA THR A 2 4.73 47.35 4.24
C THR A 2 4.60 46.54 2.95
N GLY A 3 5.63 45.77 2.60
CA GLY A 3 5.58 44.86 1.46
C GLY A 3 4.49 43.81 1.69
N LYS A 4 3.44 43.80 0.86
CA LYS A 4 2.37 42.81 1.02
C LYS A 4 2.97 41.41 0.83
N SER A 5 2.58 40.44 1.63
CA SER A 5 2.97 39.04 1.44
C SER A 5 2.35 38.48 0.16
N CYS A 6 2.88 37.36 -0.31
CA CYS A 6 2.27 36.58 -1.38
C CYS A 6 0.79 36.30 -1.05
N ALA A 7 -0.07 36.40 -2.05
CA ALA A 7 -1.50 36.11 -1.98
C ALA A 7 -1.83 34.61 -1.78
N ASN A 8 -0.79 33.79 -1.68
CA ASN A 8 -0.92 32.37 -1.39
C ASN A 8 -0.80 32.21 0.12
N ASP A 9 -1.84 31.71 0.78
CA ASP A 9 -2.01 31.76 2.24
C ASP A 9 -0.87 31.09 3.02
N TRP A 10 -0.17 30.14 2.39
CA TRP A 10 0.97 29.42 2.96
C TRP A 10 2.33 30.03 2.63
N CYS A 11 2.40 31.14 1.89
CA CYS A 11 3.65 31.75 1.44
C CYS A 11 3.87 33.13 2.07
N THR A 12 4.85 33.22 2.96
CA THR A 12 5.24 34.48 3.64
C THR A 12 6.21 35.34 2.85
N ARG A 13 6.61 34.93 1.63
CA ARG A 13 7.54 35.68 0.79
C ARG A 13 6.90 37.00 0.31
N PRO A 14 7.69 38.07 0.13
CA PRO A 14 7.17 39.33 -0.41
C PRO A 14 6.60 39.12 -1.82
N HIS A 15 5.45 39.74 -2.12
CA HIS A 15 4.89 39.70 -3.46
C HIS A 15 5.77 40.50 -4.43
N HIS A 16 5.83 40.05 -5.68
CA HIS A 16 6.59 40.73 -6.73
C HIS A 16 5.71 41.17 -7.91
N ALA A 17 4.70 40.37 -8.28
CA ALA A 17 3.76 40.73 -9.35
C ALA A 17 2.42 39.98 -9.21
N LYS A 18 1.31 40.63 -9.56
CA LYS A 18 -0.06 40.05 -9.54
C LYS A 18 -0.47 39.42 -8.20
N GLY A 19 0.07 39.92 -7.09
CA GLY A 19 -0.16 39.38 -5.76
C GLY A 19 0.71 38.17 -5.40
N TYR A 20 1.52 37.59 -6.29
CA TYR A 20 2.32 36.40 -5.99
C TYR A 20 3.81 36.72 -5.86
N CYS A 21 4.53 35.91 -5.08
CA CYS A 21 6.00 35.89 -5.12
C CYS A 21 6.49 35.28 -6.45
N GLN A 22 7.73 35.59 -6.84
CA GLN A 22 8.30 35.16 -8.12
C GLN A 22 8.30 33.63 -8.32
N VAL A 23 8.39 32.87 -7.23
CA VAL A 23 8.36 31.40 -7.25
C VAL A 23 6.94 30.86 -7.48
N CYS A 24 5.95 31.39 -6.75
CA CYS A 24 4.55 31.00 -6.93
C CYS A 24 4.04 31.40 -8.32
N TYR A 25 4.40 32.59 -8.81
CA TYR A 25 4.04 33.05 -10.14
C TYR A 25 4.59 32.13 -11.25
N ARG A 26 5.88 31.79 -11.21
CA ARG A 26 6.49 30.87 -12.19
C ARG A 26 5.88 29.48 -12.15
N ARG A 27 5.58 28.94 -10.96
CA ARG A 27 4.95 27.63 -10.80
C ARG A 27 3.52 27.59 -11.34
N GLY A 28 2.71 28.63 -11.07
CA GLY A 28 1.36 28.76 -11.61
C GLY A 28 1.35 28.88 -13.13
N TRP A 29 2.29 29.66 -13.69
CA TRP A 29 2.43 29.83 -15.13
C TRP A 29 2.80 28.52 -15.84
N ALA A 30 3.76 27.76 -15.31
CA ALA A 30 4.16 26.47 -15.88
C ALA A 30 3.05 25.40 -15.81
N ALA A 31 2.13 25.51 -14.84
CA ALA A 31 1.00 24.59 -14.69
C ALA A 31 -0.21 24.94 -15.57
N GLY A 32 -0.18 26.06 -16.30
CA GLY A 32 -1.25 26.52 -17.20
C GLY A 32 -2.49 27.07 -16.47
N ASP A 33 -2.52 27.04 -15.14
CA ASP A 33 -3.62 27.55 -14.33
C ASP A 33 -3.12 27.77 -12.88
N MET A 34 -3.28 28.99 -12.38
CA MET A 34 -2.84 29.34 -11.02
C MET A 34 -3.69 28.69 -9.93
N THR A 35 -4.96 28.36 -10.22
CA THR A 35 -5.82 27.61 -9.28
C THR A 35 -5.42 26.14 -9.20
N ARG A 36 -4.97 25.57 -10.32
CA ARG A 36 -4.49 24.18 -10.41
C ARG A 36 -3.16 23.96 -9.68
N ALA A 37 -2.32 25.00 -9.57
CA ALA A 37 -1.14 24.96 -8.71
C ALA A 37 -1.50 24.90 -7.21
N GLN A 38 -2.62 25.49 -6.82
CA GLN A 38 -3.14 25.49 -5.45
C GLN A 38 -3.76 24.12 -5.12
N ILE A 39 -4.64 23.59 -5.99
CA ILE A 39 -5.23 22.24 -5.87
C ILE A 39 -4.17 21.13 -5.91
N ARG A 40 -3.14 21.28 -6.76
CA ARG A 40 -2.03 20.32 -6.82
C ARG A 40 -1.19 20.38 -5.54
N TYR A 41 -1.02 21.53 -4.89
CA TYR A 41 -0.23 21.62 -3.66
C TYR A 41 -0.99 21.11 -2.43
N GLU A 42 -2.28 21.42 -2.32
CA GLU A 42 -3.17 20.93 -1.26
C GLU A 42 -3.27 19.39 -1.29
N ASN A 43 -3.44 18.80 -2.48
CA ASN A 43 -3.43 17.35 -2.64
C ASN A 43 -2.04 16.71 -2.43
N TRP A 44 -0.94 17.38 -2.81
CA TRP A 44 0.41 16.81 -2.68
C TRP A 44 0.94 16.83 -1.23
N GLY A 45 0.46 17.76 -0.41
CA GLY A 45 0.75 17.81 1.02
C GLY A 45 -0.07 16.82 1.85
N GLN A 46 -1.35 16.66 1.52
CA GLN A 46 -2.22 15.69 2.21
C GLN A 46 -1.88 14.24 1.82
N SER A 47 -1.74 13.93 0.52
CA SER A 47 -1.51 12.55 0.03
C SER A 47 -0.17 11.93 0.44
N ARG A 48 0.84 12.74 0.80
CA ARG A 48 2.14 12.21 1.27
C ARG A 48 2.18 11.87 2.75
N ASN A 49 1.32 12.50 3.54
CA ASN A 49 1.33 12.40 5.00
C ASN A 49 0.11 11.68 5.55
N THR A 50 -0.99 11.59 4.80
CA THR A 50 -2.10 10.70 5.16
C THR A 50 -1.71 9.28 4.81
N VAL A 51 -1.50 8.48 5.84
CA VAL A 51 -1.28 7.05 5.74
C VAL A 51 -2.65 6.39 5.85
N ASP A 52 -3.11 5.75 4.79
CA ASP A 52 -4.27 4.86 4.86
C ASP A 52 -3.85 3.56 5.57
N GLU A 53 -4.29 3.40 6.82
CA GLU A 53 -3.92 2.25 7.65
C GLU A 53 -4.42 0.92 7.07
N VAL A 54 -5.53 0.92 6.32
CA VAL A 54 -6.04 -0.29 5.66
C VAL A 54 -5.09 -0.70 4.52
N ALA A 55 -4.61 0.28 3.74
CA ALA A 55 -3.60 0.01 2.72
C ALA A 55 -2.29 -0.50 3.33
N VAL A 56 -1.88 0.03 4.49
CA VAL A 56 -0.72 -0.47 5.23
C VAL A 56 -0.91 -1.91 5.70
N GLU A 57 -2.08 -2.27 6.22
CA GLU A 57 -2.38 -3.64 6.64
C GLU A 57 -2.35 -4.62 5.47
N ARG A 58 -2.93 -4.25 4.33
CA ARG A 58 -2.88 -5.05 3.10
C ARG A 58 -1.44 -5.24 2.63
N LEU A 59 -0.63 -4.18 2.63
CA LEU A 59 0.81 -4.25 2.35
C LEU A 59 1.54 -5.19 3.30
N CYS A 60 1.26 -5.11 4.60
CA CYS A 60 1.83 -6.01 5.60
C CYS A 60 1.39 -7.46 5.35
N ALA A 61 0.16 -7.71 4.89
CA ALA A 61 -0.33 -9.03 4.51
C ALA A 61 0.26 -9.55 3.18
N GLY A 62 0.88 -8.67 2.37
CA GLY A 62 1.46 -9.00 1.07
C GLY A 62 0.51 -8.82 -0.11
N ASP A 63 -0.66 -8.24 0.15
CA ASP A 63 -1.60 -7.76 -0.87
C ASP A 63 -1.20 -6.32 -1.21
N ILE A 64 -0.53 -6.13 -2.35
CA ILE A 64 0.05 -4.84 -2.74
C ILE A 64 -0.95 -4.10 -3.63
N PRO A 65 -1.56 -3.00 -3.14
CA PRO A 65 -2.42 -2.18 -3.98
C PRO A 65 -1.63 -1.58 -5.15
N GLU A 66 -2.29 -1.38 -6.28
CA GLU A 66 -1.69 -0.74 -7.46
C GLU A 66 -1.18 0.67 -7.14
N GLU A 67 -1.96 1.40 -6.34
CA GLU A 67 -1.63 2.73 -5.87
C GLU A 67 -1.25 2.67 -4.40
N THR A 68 0.04 2.81 -4.12
CA THR A 68 0.55 2.99 -2.75
C THR A 68 1.35 4.27 -2.64
N THR A 69 1.06 5.03 -1.59
CA THR A 69 1.82 6.24 -1.28
C THR A 69 3.19 5.89 -0.71
N LEU A 70 4.09 6.87 -0.67
CA LEU A 70 5.38 6.66 0.01
C LEU A 70 5.17 6.48 1.52
N GLY A 71 4.24 7.24 2.12
CA GLY A 71 3.92 7.16 3.54
C GLY A 71 3.44 5.77 3.95
N GLU A 72 2.53 5.17 3.19
CA GLU A 72 2.06 3.80 3.43
C GLU A 72 3.18 2.76 3.38
N ARG A 73 4.08 2.87 2.38
CA ARG A 73 5.21 1.95 2.28
C ARG A 73 6.18 2.10 3.45
N GLU A 74 6.47 3.33 3.86
CA GLU A 74 7.32 3.58 5.03
C GLU A 74 6.67 3.07 6.34
N ALA A 75 5.36 3.26 6.49
CA ALA A 75 4.59 2.72 7.60
C ALA A 75 4.59 1.17 7.62
N ALA A 76 4.43 0.53 6.46
CA ALA A 76 4.50 -0.92 6.32
C ALA A 76 5.89 -1.47 6.68
N VAL A 77 6.97 -0.82 6.22
CA VAL A 77 8.36 -1.18 6.62
C VAL A 77 8.53 -1.06 8.12
N ARG A 78 8.04 0.02 8.75
CA ARG A 78 8.10 0.20 10.20
C ARG A 78 7.37 -0.92 10.95
N ARG A 79 6.15 -1.28 10.53
CA ARG A 79 5.37 -2.35 11.15
C ARG A 79 6.05 -3.71 11.01
N LEU A 80 6.49 -4.08 9.81
CA LEU A 80 7.17 -5.37 9.58
C LEU A 80 8.49 -5.45 10.36
N HIS A 81 9.27 -4.36 10.41
CA HIS A 81 10.49 -4.30 11.21
C HIS A 81 10.19 -4.47 12.71
N ALA A 82 9.14 -3.83 13.23
CA ALA A 82 8.68 -4.00 14.61
C ALA A 82 8.25 -5.44 14.94
N LEU A 83 7.79 -6.21 13.93
CA LEU A 83 7.50 -7.64 14.04
C LEU A 83 8.76 -8.53 13.98
N GLY A 84 9.96 -7.95 13.87
CA GLY A 84 11.23 -8.70 13.78
C GLY A 84 11.52 -9.28 12.39
N TRP A 85 10.86 -8.79 11.35
CA TRP A 85 11.12 -9.20 9.96
C TRP A 85 12.44 -8.61 9.49
N ASN A 86 13.30 -9.44 8.88
CA ASN A 86 14.57 -8.97 8.34
C ASN A 86 14.39 -8.25 6.98
N ASP A 87 15.43 -7.55 6.52
CA ASP A 87 15.35 -6.74 5.31
C ASP A 87 14.97 -7.57 4.05
N VAL A 88 15.38 -8.84 3.97
CA VAL A 88 15.06 -9.77 2.86
C VAL A 88 13.61 -10.24 2.90
N GLU A 89 13.06 -10.45 4.08
CA GLU A 89 11.65 -10.83 4.23
C GLU A 89 10.72 -9.64 3.96
N ILE A 90 11.10 -8.44 4.43
CA ILE A 90 10.40 -7.20 4.13
C ILE A 90 10.43 -6.95 2.61
N GLU A 91 11.57 -7.19 1.97
CA GLU A 91 11.74 -7.12 0.51
C GLU A 91 10.75 -8.03 -0.23
N ALA A 92 10.77 -9.33 0.10
CA ALA A 92 9.90 -10.33 -0.50
C ALA A 92 8.42 -9.99 -0.28
N ARG A 93 8.07 -9.50 0.91
CA ARG A 93 6.70 -9.13 1.28
C ARG A 93 6.19 -7.92 0.48
N LEU A 94 7.02 -6.88 0.33
CA LEU A 94 6.63 -5.64 -0.33
C LEU A 94 6.88 -5.65 -1.85
N ARG A 95 7.50 -6.72 -2.39
CA ARG A 95 7.95 -6.84 -3.78
C ARG A 95 8.76 -5.63 -4.24
N ARG A 96 9.66 -5.15 -3.38
CA ARG A 96 10.57 -4.03 -3.65
C ARG A 96 12.00 -4.47 -3.45
N PRO A 97 12.98 -3.93 -4.18
CA PRO A 97 14.37 -4.38 -4.07
C PRO A 97 14.96 -4.09 -2.67
N PRO A 98 15.98 -4.84 -2.22
CA PRO A 98 16.49 -4.72 -0.86
C PRO A 98 17.11 -3.34 -0.59
N GLN A 99 17.67 -2.70 -1.62
CA GLN A 99 18.16 -1.33 -1.54
C GLN A 99 17.06 -0.31 -1.17
N TYR A 100 15.81 -0.57 -1.57
CA TYR A 100 14.68 0.27 -1.20
C TYR A 100 14.40 0.18 0.30
N VAL A 101 14.29 -1.04 0.83
CA VAL A 101 14.04 -1.29 2.26
C VAL A 101 15.15 -0.68 3.11
N LEU A 102 16.41 -0.85 2.71
CA LEU A 102 17.57 -0.25 3.40
C LEU A 102 17.49 1.28 3.45
N LYS A 103 17.12 1.94 2.34
CA LYS A 103 16.98 3.40 2.27
C LYS A 103 15.84 3.89 3.18
N VAL A 104 14.69 3.22 3.13
CA VAL A 104 13.53 3.53 3.97
C VAL A 104 13.90 3.35 5.45
N ARG A 105 14.49 2.22 5.82
CA ARG A 105 14.92 1.91 7.20
C ARG A 105 15.85 2.99 7.76
N ARG A 106 16.87 3.40 6.98
CA ARG A 106 17.80 4.48 7.34
C ARG A 106 17.08 5.81 7.53
N ARG A 107 16.16 6.18 6.64
CA ARG A 107 15.36 7.41 6.74
C ARG A 107 14.48 7.42 7.99
N LEU A 108 13.94 6.26 8.36
CA LEU A 108 13.10 6.09 9.55
C LEU A 108 13.91 5.97 10.85
N GLY A 109 15.24 5.98 10.81
CA GLY A 109 16.09 5.80 12.00
C GLY A 109 16.01 4.41 12.63
N LEU A 110 15.58 3.39 11.87
CA LEU A 110 15.42 2.03 12.36
C LEU A 110 16.77 1.29 12.37
N PRO A 111 17.08 0.53 13.44
CA PRO A 111 18.37 -0.15 13.57
C PRO A 111 18.55 -1.23 12.49
N PRO A 112 19.80 -1.56 12.11
CA PRO A 112 20.07 -2.69 11.24
C PRO A 112 19.57 -3.96 11.88
N ASN A 113 18.77 -4.72 11.15
CA ASN A 113 18.37 -6.03 11.62
C ASN A 113 19.62 -6.90 11.71
N GLN A 114 19.96 -7.33 12.93
CA GLN A 114 21.13 -8.15 13.16
C GLN A 114 20.84 -9.54 12.58
N ILE A 115 21.36 -9.78 11.37
CA ILE A 115 21.25 -11.06 10.64
C ILE A 115 21.81 -12.26 11.47
N GLY A 116 22.48 -12.01 12.60
CA GLY A 116 23.11 -13.03 13.45
C GLY A 116 22.34 -13.45 14.72
N GLY A 117 21.22 -12.82 15.07
CA GLY A 117 20.41 -13.30 16.19
C GLY A 117 19.62 -14.53 15.76
N ARG A 118 20.11 -15.75 16.06
CA ARG A 118 19.32 -16.99 15.90
C ARG A 118 17.90 -16.70 16.37
N ARG A 119 16.91 -16.79 15.48
CA ARG A 119 15.50 -16.79 15.86
C ARG A 119 15.26 -18.03 16.72
N THR A 120 15.46 -17.90 18.02
CA THR A 120 14.99 -18.86 19.00
C THR A 120 13.46 -18.82 18.97
N GLY A 121 12.87 -19.74 18.24
CA GLY A 121 11.58 -20.33 18.60
C GLY A 121 10.32 -19.82 17.90
N GLN A 122 10.36 -18.87 16.96
CA GLN A 122 9.14 -18.46 16.26
C GLN A 122 9.04 -19.17 14.90
N VAL A 123 8.47 -20.37 14.93
CA VAL A 123 7.99 -21.08 13.74
C VAL A 123 6.79 -20.29 13.21
N TYR A 124 7.04 -19.40 12.26
CA TYR A 124 5.94 -18.81 11.50
C TYR A 124 5.41 -19.90 10.56
N VAL A 125 4.26 -20.47 10.94
CA VAL A 125 3.39 -21.23 10.04
C VAL A 125 3.13 -20.31 8.85
N THR A 126 3.70 -20.63 7.69
CA THR A 126 3.47 -19.83 6.50
C THR A 126 1.99 -19.99 6.11
N ALA A 127 1.37 -19.00 5.45
CA ALA A 127 -0.01 -19.16 4.98
C ALA A 127 -0.21 -20.39 4.07
N ARG A 128 0.87 -20.92 3.47
CA ARG A 128 0.86 -22.20 2.73
C ARG A 128 0.75 -23.45 3.62
N ASP A 129 1.10 -23.36 4.90
CA ASP A 129 0.95 -24.46 5.86
C ASP A 129 -0.46 -24.53 6.44
N GLN A 130 -1.26 -23.46 6.37
CA GLN A 130 -2.66 -23.48 6.79
C GLN A 130 -3.53 -24.34 5.85
N ASP A 131 -3.23 -24.34 4.55
CA ASP A 131 -3.93 -25.20 3.57
C ASP A 131 -3.59 -26.70 3.71
N ARG A 132 -2.56 -27.06 4.49
CA ARG A 132 -2.19 -28.47 4.77
C ARG A 132 -2.89 -29.06 5.99
N GLN A 133 -3.56 -28.25 6.81
CA GLN A 133 -4.43 -28.73 7.89
C GLN A 133 -5.89 -28.64 7.48
N ALA A 134 -6.24 -29.26 6.35
CA ALA A 134 -7.60 -29.72 6.19
C ALA A 134 -7.87 -30.76 7.30
N PRO A 135 -8.95 -30.64 8.09
CA PRO A 135 -9.32 -31.72 8.99
C PRO A 135 -9.62 -32.93 8.11
N THR A 136 -8.81 -33.97 8.20
CA THR A 136 -9.23 -35.32 7.82
C THR A 136 -10.28 -35.79 8.82
N SER A 137 -11.44 -35.14 8.82
CA SER A 137 -12.66 -35.71 9.39
C SER A 137 -13.10 -36.81 8.44
N SER A 138 -12.59 -37.99 8.71
CA SER A 138 -13.18 -39.24 8.28
C SER A 138 -14.67 -39.24 8.63
N SER A 139 -15.49 -39.80 7.73
CA SER A 139 -16.89 -40.18 7.94
C SER A 139 -17.95 -39.06 7.94
N GLN A 140 -18.58 -38.85 6.79
CA GLN A 140 -20.01 -39.14 6.57
C GLN A 140 -20.42 -38.69 5.16
N LEU A 141 -20.38 -39.63 4.21
CA LEU A 141 -21.10 -39.52 2.94
C LEU A 141 -22.59 -39.59 3.27
N LEU A 142 -23.27 -38.45 3.26
CA LEU A 142 -24.72 -38.43 3.13
C LEU A 142 -25.07 -38.68 1.66
N PRO A 143 -25.99 -39.60 1.34
CA PRO A 143 -26.47 -39.78 -0.02
C PRO A 143 -27.24 -38.54 -0.47
N HIS A 144 -26.83 -37.97 -1.60
CA HIS A 144 -27.54 -36.85 -2.25
C HIS A 144 -28.85 -37.35 -2.88
N PRO A 145 -30.03 -36.79 -2.53
CA PRO A 145 -31.33 -37.26 -3.01
C PRO A 145 -31.72 -36.77 -4.42
N TRP A 146 -30.83 -36.14 -5.18
CA TRP A 146 -31.17 -35.50 -6.48
C TRP A 146 -30.68 -36.27 -7.72
N LEU A 147 -30.12 -37.48 -7.55
CA LEU A 147 -29.64 -38.34 -8.64
C LEU A 147 -30.70 -39.35 -9.16
N SER A 148 -31.99 -39.01 -9.11
CA SER A 148 -33.07 -39.94 -9.47
C SER A 148 -34.06 -39.45 -10.53
N GLU A 149 -33.72 -38.46 -11.36
CA GLU A 149 -34.58 -38.10 -12.49
C GLU A 149 -33.82 -38.11 -13.81
N ALA A 150 -33.59 -39.32 -14.31
CA ALA A 150 -33.35 -39.57 -15.73
C ALA A 150 -34.61 -39.16 -16.51
N ARG A 151 -34.66 -37.92 -16.98
CA ARG A 151 -35.69 -37.47 -17.92
C ARG A 151 -35.50 -38.20 -19.24
N ALA A 152 -36.50 -39.01 -19.59
CA ALA A 152 -36.60 -39.67 -20.88
C ALA A 152 -36.53 -38.64 -22.02
N VAL A 153 -35.59 -38.85 -22.94
CA VAL A 153 -35.48 -38.10 -24.19
C VAL A 153 -36.54 -38.66 -25.15
N PRO A 154 -37.55 -37.87 -25.59
CA PRO A 154 -38.48 -38.34 -26.60
C PRO A 154 -37.77 -38.48 -27.95
N LYS A 155 -37.89 -39.67 -28.55
CA LYS A 155 -37.42 -39.96 -29.91
C LYS A 155 -38.18 -39.07 -30.89
N ARG A 156 -37.46 -38.33 -31.72
CA ARG A 156 -38.02 -37.63 -32.89
C ARG A 156 -38.66 -38.65 -33.84
N PRO A 157 -39.90 -38.44 -34.31
CA PRO A 157 -40.42 -39.20 -35.44
C PRO A 157 -39.68 -38.79 -36.72
N ALA A 158 -39.40 -39.79 -37.56
CA ALA A 158 -38.83 -39.61 -38.89
C ALA A 158 -39.97 -39.45 -39.91
N ALA A 159 -39.79 -38.47 -40.80
CA ALA A 159 -40.51 -38.18 -42.04
C ALA A 159 -41.98 -37.72 -41.90
#